data_AF-A0A2S3UNQ8-F1
#
_entry.id   AF-A0A2S3UNQ8-F1
#
_cell.length_a   1.000
_cell.length_b   1.000
_cell.length_c   1.000
_cell.angle_alpha   90.00
_cell.angle_beta   90.00
_cell.angle_gamma   90.00
#
_symmetry.space_group_name_H-M   'P 1'
#
loop_
_entity.id
_entity.type
_entity.pdbx_description
1 polymer ?
#
loop_
_entity_poly.entity_id
_entity_poly.type
_entity_poly.pdbx_seq_one_letter_code
_entity_poly.pdbx_strand_id
1 'polypeptide(L)'
;MQPSQLQISRKTGPGQLNAFGTNTRLLLLCGGAGKSPRFVSPYVKLAAPALLTGALWSHLWLGHTGAVLLAIVSALVLLLIPKLSIVSPHRNGWSRLVGFGERIWLNRLLVPVPQGLNRRLTTLYLVFWTGTLVAVLGGLTASPLLSTTGLFVAYCAQITTFQKLVQLYRVMKDRDPLYRSWTLTAENDNHRDAPERQKSV
;
A
#
# COMPACT_ATOMS: atom_id res chain seq x y z
N MET A 1 1.06 6.66 -59.65
CA MET A 1 0.56 7.84 -58.92
C MET A 1 -0.65 7.41 -58.10
N GLN A 2 -0.49 7.30 -56.78
CA GLN A 2 -1.56 6.94 -55.82
C GLN A 2 -2.30 8.21 -55.37
N PRO A 3 -3.64 8.22 -55.31
CA PRO A 3 -4.36 9.14 -54.45
C PRO A 3 -4.72 8.45 -53.12
N SER A 4 -4.01 8.89 -52.08
CA SER A 4 -4.44 9.07 -50.68
C SER A 4 -5.75 8.41 -50.21
N GLN A 5 -5.60 7.34 -49.44
CA GLN A 5 -6.64 6.81 -48.55
C GLN A 5 -6.87 7.80 -47.40
N LEU A 6 -8.11 8.27 -47.26
CA LEU A 6 -8.59 9.09 -46.14
C LEU A 6 -8.49 8.29 -44.83
N GLN A 7 -7.61 8.71 -43.92
CA GLN A 7 -7.62 8.26 -42.53
C GLN A 7 -8.92 8.73 -41.85
N ILE A 8 -9.89 7.84 -41.70
CA ILE A 8 -11.06 8.07 -40.86
C ILE A 8 -10.59 8.01 -39.39
N SER A 9 -10.47 9.19 -38.79
CA SER A 9 -10.24 9.37 -37.36
C SER A 9 -11.38 8.72 -36.57
N ARG A 10 -11.07 7.67 -35.81
CA ARG A 10 -12.01 6.94 -34.95
C ARG A 10 -12.37 7.79 -33.73
N LYS A 11 -13.29 8.74 -33.91
CA LYS A 11 -13.96 9.43 -32.79
C LYS A 11 -15.17 8.63 -32.33
N THR A 12 -15.20 8.43 -31.00
CA THR A 12 -16.38 8.28 -30.13
C THR A 12 -17.25 7.03 -30.28
N GLY A 13 -17.01 6.04 -29.41
CA GLY A 13 -18.06 5.12 -28.96
C GLY A 13 -18.98 5.83 -27.95
N PRO A 14 -20.32 5.74 -28.08
CA PRO A 14 -21.26 6.37 -27.16
C PRO A 14 -21.44 5.45 -25.95
N GLY A 15 -20.91 5.85 -24.79
CA GLY A 15 -21.09 5.08 -23.55
C GLY A 15 -20.18 5.45 -22.38
N GLN A 16 -19.19 6.33 -22.59
CA GLN A 16 -18.25 6.73 -21.52
C GLN A 16 -18.39 8.18 -21.07
N LEU A 17 -19.26 8.97 -21.71
CA LEU A 17 -19.29 10.43 -21.48
C LEU A 17 -20.16 10.91 -20.31
N ASN A 18 -21.05 10.08 -19.75
CA ASN A 18 -22.11 10.60 -18.86
C ASN A 18 -22.10 10.09 -17.41
N ALA A 19 -21.08 9.33 -16.96
CA ALA A 19 -20.99 8.88 -15.56
C ALA A 19 -19.83 9.52 -14.76
N PHE A 20 -18.95 10.28 -15.42
CA PHE A 20 -17.67 10.73 -14.86
C PHE A 20 -17.40 12.22 -15.11
N GLY A 21 -18.46 13.04 -15.05
CA GLY A 21 -18.31 14.48 -14.99
C GLY A 21 -17.68 14.90 -13.66
N THR A 22 -16.50 15.50 -13.74
CA THR A 22 -15.92 16.44 -12.76
C THR A 22 -14.76 15.95 -11.88
N ASN A 23 -14.53 14.66 -11.59
CA ASN A 23 -13.44 14.26 -10.66
C ASN A 23 -12.40 13.24 -11.15
N THR A 24 -12.39 12.89 -12.43
CA THR A 24 -11.42 11.91 -12.98
C THR A 24 -9.98 12.41 -12.93
N ARG A 25 -9.74 13.72 -13.12
CA ARG A 25 -8.38 14.32 -13.04
C ARG A 25 -7.84 14.36 -11.62
N LEU A 26 -8.68 14.57 -10.60
CA LEU A 26 -8.27 14.58 -9.19
C LEU A 26 -7.98 13.17 -8.67
N LEU A 27 -8.78 12.18 -9.08
CA LEU A 27 -8.52 10.77 -8.80
C LEU A 27 -7.23 10.26 -9.46
N LEU A 28 -6.91 10.74 -10.67
CA LEU A 28 -5.67 10.42 -11.37
C LEU A 28 -4.43 11.13 -10.80
N LEU A 29 -4.57 12.35 -10.27
CA LEU A 29 -3.45 13.10 -9.68
C LEU A 29 -3.06 12.60 -8.28
N CYS A 30 -4.01 12.14 -7.46
CA CYS A 30 -3.75 11.77 -6.06
C CYS A 30 -3.47 10.28 -5.80
N GLY A 31 -3.65 9.39 -6.77
CA GLY A 31 -3.41 7.97 -6.56
C GLY A 31 -3.30 7.22 -7.87
N GLY A 32 -2.06 7.03 -8.34
CA GLY A 32 -1.76 6.37 -9.60
C GLY A 32 -2.53 5.06 -9.79
N ALA A 33 -3.61 5.14 -10.57
CA ALA A 33 -4.54 4.06 -10.88
C ALA A 33 -3.93 2.88 -11.65
N GLY A 34 -2.62 2.92 -11.94
CA GLY A 34 -1.88 1.84 -12.62
C GLY A 34 -0.59 1.38 -11.93
N LYS A 35 -0.18 1.98 -10.80
CA LYS A 35 1.07 1.57 -10.12
C LYS A 35 0.79 0.46 -9.13
N SER A 36 1.39 -0.71 -9.34
CA SER A 36 1.27 -1.84 -8.41
C SER A 36 1.61 -1.41 -6.97
N PRO A 37 0.86 -1.89 -5.96
CA PRO A 37 1.17 -1.59 -4.57
C PRO A 37 2.53 -2.20 -4.24
N ARG A 38 3.37 -1.41 -3.57
CA ARG A 38 4.73 -1.81 -3.19
C ARG A 38 4.64 -2.89 -2.11
N PHE A 39 4.91 -4.13 -2.47
CA PHE A 39 4.66 -5.29 -1.61
C PHE A 39 5.54 -5.32 -0.35
N VAL A 40 6.67 -4.60 -0.37
CA VAL A 40 7.66 -4.55 0.71
C VAL A 40 7.15 -3.69 1.88
N SER A 41 6.22 -2.76 1.63
CA SER A 41 5.81 -1.77 2.63
C SER A 41 5.21 -2.37 3.91
N PRO A 42 4.27 -3.34 3.86
CA PRO A 42 3.73 -3.96 5.08
C PRO A 42 4.78 -4.68 5.91
N TYR A 43 5.77 -5.33 5.28
CA TYR A 43 6.85 -6.03 5.98
C TYR A 43 7.78 -5.06 6.69
N VAL A 44 8.14 -3.96 6.04
CA VAL A 44 8.95 -2.90 6.65
C VAL A 44 8.24 -2.30 7.86
N LYS A 45 6.93 -2.09 7.77
CA LYS A 45 6.11 -1.60 8.89
C LYS A 45 6.00 -2.58 10.05
N LEU A 46 6.16 -3.88 9.79
CA LEU A 46 6.21 -4.91 10.83
C LEU A 46 7.60 -4.98 11.48
N ALA A 47 8.66 -4.79 10.70
CA ALA A 47 10.03 -4.79 11.19
C ALA A 47 10.40 -3.51 11.96
N ALA A 48 9.79 -2.37 11.62
CA ALA A 48 10.18 -1.07 12.15
C ALA A 48 10.16 -0.96 13.69
N PRO A 49 9.09 -1.37 14.41
CA PRO A 49 9.05 -1.23 15.87
C PRO A 49 10.16 -2.04 16.56
N ALA A 50 10.39 -3.29 16.15
CA ALA A 50 11.44 -4.13 16.71
C ALA A 50 12.83 -3.58 16.40
N LEU A 51 13.09 -3.15 15.16
CA LEU A 51 14.39 -2.59 14.77
C LEU A 51 14.71 -1.31 15.53
N LEU A 52 13.72 -0.41 15.68
CA LEU A 52 13.92 0.83 16.44
C LEU A 52 14.15 0.55 17.94
N THR A 53 13.39 -0.37 18.52
CA THR A 53 13.56 -0.74 19.93
C THR A 53 14.91 -1.40 20.17
N GLY A 54 15.34 -2.30 19.28
CA GLY A 54 16.66 -2.93 19.32
C GLY A 54 17.82 -1.94 19.09
N ALA A 55 17.64 -0.98 18.19
CA ALA A 55 18.62 0.09 17.98
C ALA A 55 18.79 0.95 19.25
N LEU A 56 17.70 1.21 19.98
CA LEU A 56 17.78 1.95 21.24
C LEU A 56 18.47 1.15 22.34
N TRP A 57 18.33 -0.17 22.38
CA TRP A 57 19.07 -1.03 23.30
C TRP A 57 20.59 -0.96 23.15
N SER A 58 21.09 -0.54 21.99
CA SER A 58 22.53 -0.33 21.76
C SER A 58 23.14 0.78 22.63
N HIS A 59 22.33 1.56 23.36
CA HIS A 59 22.81 2.61 24.27
C HIS A 59 23.66 2.06 25.42
N LEU A 60 23.47 0.79 25.79
CA LEU A 60 24.27 0.12 26.82
C LEU A 60 25.76 0.03 26.42
N TRP A 61 26.07 0.07 25.13
CA TRP A 61 27.42 -0.12 24.59
C TRP A 61 27.99 1.18 24.00
N LEU A 62 27.15 1.93 23.28
CA LEU A 62 27.56 3.13 22.51
C LEU A 62 27.22 4.46 23.22
N GLY A 63 26.59 4.39 24.40
CA GLY A 63 26.03 5.55 25.08
C GLY A 63 24.72 6.05 24.44
N HIS A 64 24.02 6.95 25.14
CA HIS A 64 22.71 7.45 24.72
C HIS A 64 22.75 8.17 23.36
N THR A 65 23.81 8.94 23.08
CA THR A 65 23.96 9.68 21.82
C THR A 65 24.14 8.74 20.63
N GLY A 66 24.97 7.69 20.78
CA GLY A 66 25.18 6.68 19.73
C GLY A 66 23.91 5.90 19.41
N ALA A 67 23.13 5.53 20.42
CA ALA A 67 21.88 4.80 20.22
C ALA A 67 20.80 5.63 19.54
N VAL A 68 20.67 6.91 19.91
CA VAL A 68 19.72 7.82 19.25
C VAL A 68 20.11 8.01 17.78
N LEU A 69 21.39 8.20 17.47
CA LEU A 69 21.87 8.29 16.10
C LEU A 69 21.58 7.01 15.30
N LEU A 70 21.84 5.84 15.89
CA LEU A 70 21.56 4.55 15.27
C LEU A 70 20.05 4.36 15.01
N ALA A 71 19.19 4.77 15.94
CA ALA A 71 17.75 4.74 15.77
C ALA A 71 17.28 5.67 14.63
N ILE A 72 17.85 6.88 14.52
CA ILE A 72 17.56 7.82 13.42
C ILE A 72 17.99 7.23 12.07
N VAL A 73 19.20 6.69 11.97
CA VAL A 73 19.71 6.05 10.75
C VAL A 73 18.82 4.86 10.36
N SER A 74 18.45 4.02 11.33
CA SER A 74 17.55 2.88 11.12
C SER A 74 16.19 3.34 10.61
N ALA A 75 15.60 4.39 11.19
CA ALA A 75 14.35 4.98 10.72
C ALA A 75 14.48 5.47 9.26
N LEU A 76 15.57 6.15 8.93
CA LEU A 76 15.81 6.68 7.59
C LEU A 76 15.94 5.56 6.55
N VAL A 77 16.66 4.48 6.88
CA VAL A 77 16.77 3.28 6.04
C VAL A 77 15.38 2.64 5.85
N LEU A 78 14.60 2.48 6.91
CA LEU A 78 13.23 1.94 6.85
C LEU A 78 12.29 2.82 6.01
N LEU A 79 12.50 4.13 5.94
CA LEU A 79 11.74 5.03 5.07
C LEU A 79 12.18 4.93 3.60
N LEU A 80 13.44 4.54 3.34
CA LEU A 80 13.99 4.37 2.01
C LEU A 80 13.63 3.03 1.37
N ILE A 81 13.61 1.93 2.14
CA ILE A 81 13.34 0.57 1.62
C ILE A 81 12.02 0.50 0.83
N PRO A 82 10.88 1.01 1.32
CA PRO A 82 9.63 0.99 0.58
C PRO A 82 9.62 1.91 -0.64
N LYS A 83 10.62 2.77 -0.86
CA LYS A 83 10.74 3.54 -2.11
C LYS A 83 11.29 2.69 -3.25
N LEU A 84 11.99 1.60 -2.93
CA LEU A 84 12.47 0.62 -3.89
C LEU A 84 11.25 -0.13 -4.44
N SER A 85 10.92 0.13 -5.70
CA SER A 85 9.78 -0.47 -6.40
C SER A 85 10.13 -1.90 -6.82
N ILE A 86 10.30 -2.79 -5.86
CA ILE A 86 10.45 -4.22 -6.15
C ILE A 86 9.07 -4.72 -6.61
N VAL A 87 9.02 -5.36 -7.77
CA VAL A 87 7.80 -5.98 -8.30
C VAL A 87 7.62 -7.32 -7.59
N SER A 88 6.42 -7.57 -7.04
CA SER A 88 6.14 -8.83 -6.36
C SER A 88 5.95 -9.95 -7.38
N PRO A 89 6.54 -11.15 -7.16
CA PRO A 89 6.32 -12.30 -8.03
C PRO A 89 4.88 -12.85 -7.91
N HIS A 90 4.17 -12.63 -6.80
CA HIS A 90 2.85 -13.18 -6.57
C HIS A 90 1.72 -12.14 -6.71
N ARG A 91 0.80 -12.42 -7.64
CA ARG A 91 -0.28 -11.51 -8.04
C ARG A 91 -1.30 -11.22 -6.92
N ASN A 92 -1.60 -12.23 -6.10
CA ASN A 92 -2.68 -12.21 -5.10
C ASN A 92 -2.17 -12.23 -3.65
N GLY A 93 -0.92 -11.84 -3.41
CA GLY A 93 -0.34 -11.84 -2.07
C GLY A 93 -1.11 -10.94 -1.11
N TRP A 94 -1.31 -11.40 0.12
CA TRP A 94 -1.96 -10.67 1.21
C TRP A 94 -1.37 -9.25 1.39
N SER A 95 -0.06 -9.09 1.23
CA SER A 95 0.64 -7.80 1.30
C SER A 95 0.14 -6.76 0.28
N ARG A 96 -0.27 -7.18 -0.93
CA ARG A 96 -0.84 -6.27 -1.93
C ARG A 96 -2.23 -5.80 -1.54
N LEU A 97 -3.05 -6.69 -0.98
CA LEU A 97 -4.39 -6.35 -0.47
C LEU A 97 -4.31 -5.32 0.66
N VAL A 98 -3.35 -5.48 1.57
CA VAL A 98 -3.05 -4.48 2.62
C VAL A 98 -2.67 -3.14 2.00
N GLY A 99 -1.76 -3.13 1.02
CA GLY A 99 -1.35 -1.91 0.33
C GLY A 99 -2.48 -1.21 -0.44
N PHE A 100 -3.40 -1.97 -1.04
CA PHE A 100 -4.60 -1.39 -1.67
C PHE A 100 -5.55 -0.80 -0.62
N GLY A 101 -5.80 -1.52 0.47
CA GLY A 101 -6.62 -1.02 1.58
C GLY A 101 -6.04 0.27 2.18
N GLU A 102 -4.72 0.35 2.32
CA GLU A 102 -4.04 1.55 2.80
C GLU A 102 -4.24 2.74 1.86
N ARG A 103 -4.10 2.55 0.54
CA ARG A 103 -4.34 3.62 -0.43
C ARG A 103 -5.77 4.12 -0.38
N ILE A 104 -6.74 3.21 -0.27
CA ILE A 104 -8.15 3.57 -0.12
C ILE A 104 -8.37 4.36 1.18
N TRP A 105 -7.77 3.93 2.27
CA TRP A 105 -7.89 4.60 3.56
C TRP A 105 -7.21 5.98 3.61
N LEU A 106 -6.08 6.16 2.92
CA LEU A 106 -5.47 7.48 2.74
C LEU A 106 -6.34 8.39 1.86
N ASN A 107 -7.01 7.82 0.87
CA ASN A 107 -7.94 8.52 -0.01
C ASN A 107 -9.34 8.74 0.60
N ARG A 108 -9.54 8.49 1.90
CA ARG A 108 -10.84 8.58 2.58
C ARG A 108 -11.48 9.97 2.57
N LEU A 109 -10.69 11.01 2.31
CA LEU A 109 -11.19 12.38 2.16
C LEU A 109 -11.86 12.62 0.80
N LEU A 110 -11.45 11.86 -0.22
CA LEU A 110 -11.95 11.98 -1.59
C LEU A 110 -13.00 10.92 -1.93
N VAL A 111 -12.86 9.71 -1.38
CA VAL A 111 -13.82 8.61 -1.57
C VAL A 111 -14.42 8.25 -0.20
N PRO A 112 -15.75 8.31 -0.03
CA PRO A 112 -16.39 8.04 1.25
C PRO A 112 -16.20 6.58 1.66
N VAL A 113 -15.43 6.37 2.73
CA VAL A 113 -15.19 5.06 3.33
C VAL A 113 -16.24 4.79 4.43
N PRO A 114 -16.75 3.55 4.58
CA PRO A 114 -17.65 3.20 5.68
C PRO A 114 -17.13 3.67 7.05
N GLN A 115 -17.92 4.52 7.72
CA GLN A 115 -17.51 5.24 8.94
C GLN A 115 -17.10 4.30 10.07
N GLY A 116 -17.80 3.19 10.26
CA GLY A 116 -17.48 2.20 11.30
C GLY A 116 -16.10 1.57 11.11
N LEU A 117 -15.68 1.34 9.87
CA LEU A 117 -14.36 0.76 9.57
C LEU A 117 -13.25 1.81 9.66
N ASN A 118 -13.54 3.05 9.23
CA ASN A 118 -12.61 4.16 9.35
C ASN A 118 -12.28 4.46 10.83
N ARG A 119 -13.29 4.57 11.70
CA ARG A 119 -13.08 4.81 13.14
C ARG A 119 -12.21 3.72 13.76
N ARG A 120 -12.53 2.45 13.51
CA ARG A 120 -11.73 1.31 14.00
C ARG A 120 -10.28 1.38 13.53
N LEU A 121 -10.04 1.65 12.25
CA LEU A 121 -8.68 1.81 11.71
C LEU A 121 -7.93 2.96 12.41
N THR A 122 -8.55 4.13 12.56
CA THR A 122 -7.93 5.26 13.27
C THR A 122 -7.60 4.91 14.72
N THR A 123 -8.51 4.27 15.46
CA THR A 123 -8.25 3.84 16.84
C THR A 123 -7.08 2.85 16.91
N LEU A 124 -7.04 1.86 16.01
CA LEU A 124 -5.95 0.89 15.96
C LEU A 124 -4.60 1.56 15.62
N TYR A 125 -4.60 2.54 14.73
CA TYR A 125 -3.40 3.34 14.43
C TYR A 125 -2.91 4.11 15.66
N LEU A 126 -3.82 4.70 16.44
CA LEU A 126 -3.46 5.35 17.69
C LEU A 126 -2.86 4.35 18.68
N VAL A 127 -3.50 3.19 18.87
CA VAL A 127 -3.00 2.12 19.76
C VAL A 127 -1.61 1.63 19.32
N PHE A 128 -1.39 1.50 18.01
CA PHE A 128 -0.08 1.13 17.46
C PHE A 128 1.00 2.17 17.79
N TRP A 129 0.71 3.46 17.60
CA TRP A 129 1.65 4.54 17.92
C TRP A 129 1.92 4.62 19.42
N THR A 130 0.90 4.46 20.27
CA THR A 130 1.10 4.45 21.72
C THR A 130 1.93 3.25 22.18
N GLY A 131 1.67 2.05 21.65
CA GLY A 131 2.46 0.85 21.97
C GLY A 131 3.91 0.98 21.52
N THR A 132 4.13 1.53 20.33
CA THR A 132 5.48 1.80 19.80
C THR A 132 6.22 2.82 20.66
N LEU A 133 5.54 3.88 21.11
CA LEU A 133 6.12 4.88 22.01
C LEU A 133 6.52 4.27 23.36
N VAL A 134 5.67 3.42 23.94
CA VAL A 134 6.01 2.67 25.17
C VAL A 134 7.21 1.74 24.95
N ALA A 135 7.28 1.05 23.81
CA ALA A 135 8.42 0.19 23.47
C ALA A 135 9.74 0.97 23.39
N VAL A 136 9.72 2.13 22.74
CA VAL A 136 10.85 3.07 22.60
C VAL A 136 11.29 3.62 23.96
N LEU A 137 10.34 4.01 24.80
CA LEU A 137 10.63 4.46 26.17
C LEU A 137 11.25 3.33 27.02
N GLY A 138 10.76 2.10 26.87
CA GLY A 138 11.38 0.92 27.48
C GLY A 138 12.81 0.71 27.01
N GLY A 139 13.07 0.96 25.73
CA GLY A 139 14.40 0.82 25.14
C GLY A 139 15.38 1.88 25.67
N LEU A 140 14.90 3.10 25.90
CA LEU A 140 15.70 4.19 26.48
C LEU A 140 15.96 4.01 27.98
N THR A 141 15.02 3.41 28.71
CA THR A 141 15.13 3.16 30.16
C THR A 141 15.80 1.82 30.49
N ALA A 142 16.28 1.10 29.47
CA ALA A 142 16.82 -0.27 29.59
C ALA A 142 15.87 -1.24 30.32
N SER A 143 14.56 -1.01 30.25
CA SER A 143 13.56 -1.85 30.91
C SER A 143 13.03 -2.91 29.94
N PRO A 144 13.43 -4.19 30.07
CA PRO A 144 12.99 -5.24 29.17
C PRO A 144 11.49 -5.47 29.24
N LEU A 145 10.88 -5.30 30.42
CA LEU A 145 9.46 -5.47 30.60
C LEU A 145 8.66 -4.41 29.84
N LEU A 146 9.10 -3.15 29.89
CA LEU A 146 8.42 -2.05 29.23
C LEU A 146 8.59 -2.12 27.70
N SER A 147 9.79 -2.49 27.22
CA SER A 147 10.04 -2.71 25.79
C SER A 147 9.19 -3.85 25.22
N THR A 148 9.17 -5.00 25.89
CA THR A 148 8.47 -6.20 25.40
C THR A 148 6.95 -6.02 25.42
N THR A 149 6.39 -5.46 26.49
CA THR A 149 4.94 -5.18 26.58
C THR A 149 4.50 -4.14 25.55
N GLY A 150 5.27 -3.06 25.36
CA GLY A 150 5.01 -2.06 24.32
C GLY A 150 5.05 -2.65 22.91
N LEU A 151 6.08 -3.47 22.61
CA LEU A 151 6.19 -4.17 21.33
C LEU A 151 5.02 -5.12 21.11
N PHE A 152 4.63 -5.89 22.13
CA PHE A 152 3.51 -6.83 22.05
C PHE A 152 2.21 -6.11 21.67
N VAL A 153 1.89 -5.00 22.36
CA VAL A 153 0.72 -4.17 22.05
C VAL A 153 0.80 -3.61 20.63
N ALA A 154 1.95 -3.09 20.22
CA ALA A 154 2.17 -2.57 18.87
C ALA A 154 1.95 -3.66 17.81
N TYR A 155 2.48 -4.87 18.02
CA TYR A 155 2.32 -5.98 17.08
C TYR A 155 0.87 -6.45 16.97
N CYS A 156 0.15 -6.60 18.09
CA CYS A 156 -1.26 -6.97 18.08
C CYS A 156 -2.11 -5.92 17.33
N ALA A 157 -1.87 -4.63 17.58
CA ALA A 157 -2.54 -3.54 16.89
C ALA A 157 -2.23 -3.53 15.39
N GLN A 158 -0.97 -3.75 15.01
CA GLN A 158 -0.52 -3.76 13.63
C GLN A 158 -1.15 -4.91 12.82
N ILE A 159 -1.13 -6.13 13.37
CA ILE A 159 -1.72 -7.31 12.71
C ILE A 159 -3.22 -7.09 12.49
N THR A 160 -3.92 -6.57 13.51
CA THR A 160 -5.36 -6.29 13.40
C THR A 160 -5.62 -5.16 12.40
N THR A 161 -4.76 -4.14 12.32
CA THR A 161 -4.85 -3.07 11.33
C THR A 161 -4.76 -3.63 9.92
N PHE A 162 -3.82 -4.53 9.66
CA PHE A 162 -3.68 -5.18 8.37
C PHE A 162 -4.92 -6.00 7.99
N GLN A 163 -5.50 -6.74 8.93
CA GLN A 163 -6.76 -7.45 8.69
C GLN A 163 -7.90 -6.49 8.33
N LYS A 164 -8.02 -5.36 9.04
CA LYS A 164 -9.04 -4.33 8.74
C LYS A 164 -8.80 -3.61 7.42
N LEU A 165 -7.55 -3.40 7.00
CA LEU A 165 -7.23 -2.86 5.69
C LEU A 165 -7.60 -3.83 4.55
N VAL A 166 -7.35 -5.13 4.73
CA VAL A 166 -7.81 -6.15 3.77
C VAL A 166 -9.33 -6.19 3.70
N GLN A 167 -10.00 -6.13 4.86
CA GLN A 167 -11.47 -6.05 4.92
C GLN A 167 -11.98 -4.80 4.20
N LEU A 168 -11.35 -3.64 4.41
CA LEU A 168 -11.70 -2.39 3.73
C LEU A 168 -11.60 -2.54 2.21
N TYR A 169 -10.50 -3.11 1.73
CA TYR A 169 -10.32 -3.35 0.31
C TYR A 169 -11.43 -4.24 -0.27
N ARG A 170 -11.79 -5.34 0.40
CA ARG A 170 -12.86 -6.25 -0.05
C ARG A 170 -14.21 -5.54 -0.15
N VAL A 171 -14.60 -4.81 0.89
CA VAL A 171 -15.87 -4.07 0.91
C VAL A 171 -15.92 -3.02 -0.21
N MET A 172 -14.82 -2.34 -0.48
CA MET A 172 -14.78 -1.29 -1.52
C MET A 172 -14.68 -1.88 -2.93
N LYS A 173 -14.02 -3.05 -3.08
CA LYS A 173 -13.99 -3.80 -4.34
C LYS A 173 -15.39 -4.18 -4.84
N ASP A 174 -16.29 -4.52 -3.92
CA ASP A 174 -17.65 -4.93 -4.27
C ASP A 174 -18.56 -3.73 -4.57
N ARG A 175 -18.19 -2.52 -4.13
CA ARG A 175 -18.98 -1.29 -4.30
C ARG A 175 -18.63 -0.53 -5.58
N ASP A 176 -17.34 -0.41 -5.90
CA ASP A 176 -16.89 0.38 -7.06
C ASP A 176 -16.11 -0.49 -8.06
N PRO A 177 -16.49 -0.48 -9.36
CA PRO A 177 -15.79 -1.26 -10.39
C PRO A 177 -14.34 -0.79 -10.60
N LEU A 178 -14.01 0.44 -10.20
CA LEU A 178 -12.64 0.97 -10.23
C LEU A 178 -11.68 0.14 -9.37
N TYR A 179 -12.09 -0.29 -8.18
CA TYR A 179 -11.22 -1.08 -7.30
C TYR A 179 -11.13 -2.55 -7.74
N ARG A 180 -12.11 -3.03 -8.51
CA ARG A 180 -12.08 -4.35 -9.13
C ARG A 180 -10.98 -4.45 -10.19
N SER A 181 -10.81 -3.41 -11.02
CA SER A 181 -9.78 -3.38 -12.07
C SER A 181 -8.36 -3.43 -11.53
N TRP A 182 -8.11 -3.00 -10.29
CA TRP A 182 -6.79 -3.07 -9.65
C TRP A 182 -6.26 -4.50 -9.46
N THR A 183 -7.14 -5.51 -9.51
CA THR A 183 -6.74 -6.93 -9.49
C THR A 183 -6.78 -7.60 -10.85
N LEU A 184 -7.42 -6.96 -11.85
CA LEU A 184 -7.48 -7.48 -13.20
C LEU A 184 -6.13 -7.24 -13.89
N THR A 185 -5.65 -8.25 -14.62
CA THR A 185 -4.54 -8.06 -15.55
C THR A 185 -5.15 -7.57 -16.85
N ALA A 186 -4.52 -6.60 -17.50
CA ALA A 186 -4.80 -6.33 -18.91
C ALA A 186 -4.32 -7.57 -19.68
N GLU A 187 -5.25 -8.48 -19.95
CA GLU A 187 -4.98 -9.59 -20.87
C GLU A 187 -4.89 -8.98 -22.26
N ASN A 188 -3.75 -9.19 -22.91
CA ASN A 188 -3.50 -8.64 -24.23
C ASN A 188 -4.29 -9.48 -25.24
N ASP A 189 -5.49 -9.03 -25.58
CA ASP A 189 -6.37 -9.71 -26.55
C ASP A 189 -5.79 -9.77 -27.97
N ASN A 190 -4.65 -9.12 -28.24
CA ASN A 190 -3.94 -9.16 -29.53
C ASN A 190 -3.52 -10.58 -29.98
N HIS A 191 -3.56 -11.59 -29.10
CA HIS A 191 -3.24 -12.97 -29.46
C HIS A 191 -4.45 -13.79 -29.92
N ARG A 192 -5.68 -13.29 -29.77
CA ARG A 192 -6.90 -14.02 -30.17
C ARG A 192 -7.24 -13.89 -31.66
N ASP A 193 -6.76 -12.82 -32.31
CA ASP A 193 -7.07 -12.52 -33.71
C ASP A 193 -5.89 -12.75 -34.67
N ALA A 194 -4.84 -13.47 -34.26
CA ALA A 194 -3.79 -13.84 -35.19
C ALA A 194 -4.33 -14.91 -36.15
N PRO A 195 -4.57 -14.60 -37.45
CA PRO A 195 -5.03 -15.61 -38.38
C PRO A 195 -3.98 -16.72 -38.45
N GLU A 196 -4.43 -17.97 -38.34
CA GLU A 196 -3.61 -19.14 -38.62
C GLU A 196 -2.91 -18.91 -39.96
N ARG A 197 -1.61 -18.63 -39.91
CA ARG A 197 -0.81 -18.54 -41.12
C ARG A 197 -0.70 -19.96 -41.65
N GLN A 198 -1.67 -20.35 -42.49
CA GLN A 198 -1.65 -21.57 -43.29
C GLN A 198 -0.26 -21.68 -43.93
N LYS A 199 0.54 -22.63 -43.45
CA LYS A 199 1.78 -23.02 -44.09
C LYS A 199 1.39 -23.80 -45.35
N SER A 200 1.27 -23.12 -46.48
CA SER A 200 1.32 -23.76 -47.78
C SER A 200 2.76 -24.18 -48.06
N VAL A 201 3.02 -25.48 -48.03
CA VAL A 201 4.18 -26.13 -48.65
C VAL A 201 3.67 -26.92 -49.83
#